data_AF-A0A166JF04-F1
#
_entry.id   AF-A0A166JF04-F1
#
_cell.length_a   1.000
_cell.length_b   1.000
_cell.length_c   1.000
_cell.angle_alpha   90.00
_cell.angle_beta   90.00
_cell.angle_gamma   90.00
#
_symmetry.space_group_name_H-M   'P 1'
#
loop_
_entity.id
_entity.type
_entity.pdbx_description
1 polymer ?
#
loop_
_entity_poly.entity_id
_entity_poly.type
_entity_poly.pdbx_seq_one_letter_code
_entity_poly.pdbx_strand_id
1 'polypeptide(L)'
;MDVAYACFILAFVNMLNEMRYGQLSPASIKAFKGLARPIHYEDGIGPTELFPRREDVDAANNARMGRLAGVSRTYQARDGGMAGPDERKRLLSNFMAPETLLLQEGAQVMLIKNVDETLVNGSMGIIKRFVDPAKYSAEQTDELLGGGKDKNAKGKKDEGPPRAEKLVPLVEFSTPGGGKRPILVLPEEWKVELPSGEIQARRQQVRQLHRLPITFAAQR
;
A
#
# COMPACT_ATOMS: atom_id res chain seq x y z
N MET A 1 9.66 -23.47 -24.46
CA MET A 1 10.17 -23.25 -23.09
C MET A 1 11.52 -23.93 -22.98
N ASP A 2 12.55 -23.18 -22.58
CA ASP A 2 13.95 -23.57 -22.68
C ASP A 2 14.35 -24.52 -21.53
N VAL A 3 15.11 -25.58 -21.83
CA VAL A 3 15.58 -26.58 -20.85
C VAL A 3 16.43 -25.93 -19.76
N ALA A 4 17.17 -24.88 -20.10
CA ALA A 4 17.94 -24.08 -19.15
C ALA A 4 17.06 -23.39 -18.10
N TYR A 5 15.88 -22.90 -18.51
CA TYR A 5 14.94 -22.21 -17.63
C TYR A 5 14.32 -23.16 -16.60
N ALA A 6 13.97 -24.38 -17.03
CA ALA A 6 13.47 -25.42 -16.15
C ALA A 6 14.52 -25.84 -15.11
N CYS A 7 15.78 -26.00 -15.54
CA CYS A 7 16.88 -26.36 -14.64
C CYS A 7 17.15 -25.27 -13.59
N PHE A 8 17.07 -24.00 -13.97
CA PHE A 8 17.21 -22.87 -13.05
C PHE A 8 16.10 -22.84 -12.00
N ILE A 9 14.84 -23.03 -12.41
CA ILE A 9 13.70 -23.06 -11.48
C ILE A 9 13.85 -24.22 -10.49
N LEU A 10 14.21 -25.41 -10.96
CA LEU A 10 14.45 -26.59 -10.12
C LEU A 10 15.56 -26.33 -9.08
N ALA A 11 16.68 -25.72 -9.49
CA ALA A 11 17.75 -25.37 -8.58
C ALA A 11 17.29 -24.40 -7.48
N PHE A 12 16.54 -23.36 -7.85
CA PHE A 12 16.01 -22.39 -6.87
C PHE A 12 15.01 -23.02 -5.91
N VAL A 13 14.08 -23.82 -6.41
CA VAL A 13 13.10 -24.56 -5.58
C VAL A 13 13.80 -25.49 -4.60
N ASN A 14 14.86 -26.19 -5.03
CA ASN A 14 15.64 -27.06 -4.15
C ASN A 14 16.33 -26.27 -3.03
N MET A 15 16.93 -25.11 -3.33
CA MET A 15 17.53 -24.25 -2.30
C MET A 15 16.49 -23.77 -1.26
N LEU A 16 15.28 -23.44 -1.70
CA LEU A 16 14.18 -23.06 -0.79
C LEU A 16 13.69 -24.24 0.05
N ASN A 17 13.60 -25.44 -0.52
CA ASN A 17 13.24 -26.65 0.22
C ASN A 17 14.29 -27.02 1.26
N GLU A 18 15.58 -26.95 0.92
CA GLU A 18 16.68 -27.13 1.87
C GLU A 18 16.55 -26.17 3.07
N MET A 19 16.26 -24.89 2.79
CA MET A 19 16.01 -23.89 3.84
C MET A 19 14.79 -24.26 4.69
N ARG A 20 13.70 -24.72 4.07
CA ARG A 20 12.46 -25.15 4.77
C ARG A 20 12.71 -26.28 5.77
N TYR A 21 13.58 -27.23 5.44
CA TYR A 21 13.93 -28.35 6.32
C TYR A 21 15.13 -28.06 7.23
N GLY A 22 15.75 -26.87 7.11
CA GLY A 22 16.92 -26.49 7.90
C GLY A 22 18.20 -27.23 7.51
N GLN A 23 18.28 -27.79 6.29
CA GLN A 23 19.40 -28.58 5.78
C GLN A 23 19.99 -27.93 4.54
N LEU A 24 20.77 -26.85 4.73
CA LEU A 24 21.40 -26.13 3.63
C LEU A 24 22.72 -26.76 3.20
N SER A 25 22.82 -27.16 1.94
CA SER A 25 24.06 -27.65 1.34
C SER A 25 25.08 -26.50 1.18
N PRO A 26 26.40 -26.80 1.16
CA PRO A 26 27.42 -25.78 0.90
C PRO A 26 27.21 -25.03 -0.43
N ALA A 27 26.64 -25.71 -1.44
CA ALA A 27 26.29 -25.11 -2.72
C ALA A 27 25.18 -24.05 -2.57
N SER A 28 24.11 -24.38 -1.86
CA SER A 28 23.01 -23.45 -1.56
C SER A 28 23.48 -22.25 -0.73
N ILE A 29 24.33 -22.47 0.28
CA ILE A 29 24.91 -21.38 1.09
C ILE A 29 25.72 -20.43 0.20
N LYS A 30 26.57 -20.96 -0.69
CA LYS A 30 27.35 -20.15 -1.62
C LYS A 30 26.45 -19.36 -2.58
N ALA A 31 25.39 -19.99 -3.08
CA ALA A 31 24.43 -19.33 -3.96
C ALA A 31 23.70 -18.18 -3.26
N PHE A 32 23.17 -18.39 -2.04
CA PHE A 32 22.51 -17.33 -1.26
C PHE A 32 23.45 -16.17 -0.95
N LYS A 33 24.71 -16.43 -0.59
CA LYS A 33 25.70 -15.36 -0.39
C LYS A 33 25.94 -14.53 -1.66
N GLY A 34 25.87 -15.16 -2.84
CA GLY A 34 25.97 -14.48 -4.13
C GLY A 34 24.79 -13.54 -4.44
N LEU A 35 23.66 -13.67 -3.74
CA LEU A 35 22.49 -12.78 -3.90
C LEU A 35 22.64 -11.44 -3.18
N ALA A 36 23.70 -11.24 -2.38
CA ALA A 36 23.96 -9.97 -1.68
C ALA A 36 24.36 -8.80 -2.62
N ARG A 37 24.42 -9.05 -3.93
CA ARG A 37 24.63 -8.02 -4.95
C ARG A 37 23.48 -6.99 -4.97
N PRO A 38 23.75 -5.72 -5.32
CA PRO A 38 22.69 -4.75 -5.57
C PRO A 38 21.74 -5.22 -6.68
N ILE A 39 20.46 -4.84 -6.57
CA ILE A 39 19.44 -5.10 -7.58
C ILE A 39 18.99 -3.75 -8.15
N HIS A 40 19.03 -3.61 -9.48
CA HIS A 40 18.47 -2.46 -10.17
C HIS A 40 17.14 -2.85 -10.80
N TYR A 41 16.15 -1.99 -10.59
CA TYR A 41 14.80 -2.12 -11.14
C TYR A 41 14.56 -0.96 -12.11
N GLU A 42 14.05 -1.26 -13.30
CA GLU A 42 13.80 -0.25 -14.34
C GLU A 42 12.45 0.48 -14.18
N ASP A 43 11.53 -0.09 -13.41
CA ASP A 43 10.18 0.43 -13.21
C ASP A 43 10.08 1.51 -12.11
N GLY A 44 11.20 1.79 -11.42
CA GLY A 44 11.28 2.74 -10.32
C GLY A 44 10.66 2.23 -9.01
N ILE A 45 10.24 0.97 -8.95
CA ILE A 45 9.77 0.33 -7.71
C ILE A 45 10.94 -0.42 -7.09
N GLY A 46 11.37 0.04 -5.92
CA GLY A 46 12.43 -0.61 -5.17
C GLY A 46 12.00 -1.97 -4.62
N PRO A 47 12.95 -2.84 -4.24
CA PRO A 47 12.63 -4.12 -3.64
C PRO A 47 11.90 -3.91 -2.31
N THR A 48 10.99 -4.83 -2.01
CA THR A 48 10.43 -4.97 -0.66
C THR A 48 11.50 -5.55 0.24
N GLU A 49 12.04 -4.75 1.14
CA GLU A 49 12.92 -5.25 2.20
C GLU A 49 12.06 -5.87 3.29
N LEU A 50 12.55 -6.98 3.85
CA LEU A 50 11.89 -7.73 4.91
C LEU A 50 12.73 -7.65 6.18
N PHE A 51 12.12 -7.21 7.28
CA PHE A 51 12.79 -7.14 8.57
C PHE A 51 12.13 -8.05 9.61
N PRO A 52 12.92 -8.62 10.55
CA PRO A 52 12.39 -9.49 11.60
C PRO A 52 11.62 -8.71 12.68
N ARG A 53 11.98 -7.45 12.97
CA ARG A 53 11.35 -6.63 14.03
C ARG A 53 10.57 -5.48 13.42
N ARG A 54 9.47 -5.09 14.09
CA ARG A 54 8.66 -3.92 13.70
C ARG A 54 9.45 -2.62 13.81
N GLU A 55 10.29 -2.50 14.84
CA GLU A 55 11.15 -1.33 15.06
C GLU A 55 12.09 -1.07 13.87
N ASP A 56 12.68 -2.14 13.30
CA ASP A 56 13.56 -2.04 12.14
C ASP A 56 12.79 -1.57 10.89
N VAL A 57 11.56 -2.06 10.72
CA VAL A 57 10.65 -1.61 9.65
C VAL A 57 10.30 -0.15 9.79
N ASP A 58 9.93 0.28 10.99
CA ASP A 58 9.55 1.66 11.25
C ASP A 58 10.74 2.61 11.03
N ALA A 59 11.92 2.24 11.50
CA ALA A 59 13.15 3.00 11.26
C ALA A 59 13.46 3.14 9.75
N ALA A 60 13.38 2.03 9.00
CA ALA A 60 13.64 2.05 7.56
C ALA A 60 12.56 2.81 6.77
N ASN A 61 11.28 2.66 7.14
CA ASN A 61 10.17 3.43 6.59
C ASN A 61 10.37 4.93 6.81
N ASN A 62 10.69 5.34 8.04
CA ASN A 62 10.92 6.74 8.37
C ASN A 62 12.14 7.31 7.64
N ALA A 63 13.23 6.55 7.54
CA ALA A 63 14.42 6.95 6.79
C ALA A 63 14.16 7.08 5.28
N ARG A 64 13.27 6.25 4.70
CA ARG A 64 12.85 6.39 3.30
C ARG A 64 11.93 7.59 3.11
N MET A 65 10.94 7.79 3.98
CA MET A 65 10.06 8.96 3.89
C MET A 65 10.82 10.27 4.06
N GLY A 66 11.80 10.35 4.97
CA GLY A 66 12.64 11.53 5.14
C GLY A 66 13.51 11.88 3.92
N ARG A 67 13.69 10.96 2.97
CA ARG A 67 14.40 11.20 1.70
C ARG A 67 13.47 11.68 0.58
N LEU A 68 12.16 11.59 0.76
CA LEU A 68 11.20 12.07 -0.22
C LEU A 68 11.05 13.58 -0.11
N ALA A 69 11.02 14.28 -1.25
CA ALA A 69 10.76 15.72 -1.33
C ALA A 69 9.27 16.05 -1.55
N GLY A 70 8.43 15.03 -1.69
CA GLY A 70 7.00 15.18 -2.00
C GLY A 70 6.17 15.72 -0.82
N VAL A 71 4.94 16.14 -1.10
CA VAL A 71 4.02 16.65 -0.07
C VAL A 71 3.64 15.52 0.90
N SER A 72 3.78 15.77 2.21
CA SER A 72 3.33 14.83 3.25
C SER A 72 1.92 15.18 3.73
N ARG A 73 1.12 14.15 4.05
CA ARG A 73 -0.22 14.27 4.64
C ARG A 73 -0.41 13.28 5.77
N THR A 74 -0.96 13.77 6.88
CA THR A 74 -1.31 12.95 8.04
C THR A 74 -2.81 12.73 8.08
N TYR A 75 -3.22 11.47 8.15
CA TYR A 75 -4.60 11.03 8.28
C TYR A 75 -4.85 10.52 9.69
N GLN A 76 -5.75 11.19 10.41
CA GLN A 76 -6.23 10.74 11.71
C GLN A 76 -7.45 9.84 11.52
N ALA A 77 -7.42 8.69 12.19
CA ALA A 77 -8.52 7.75 12.23
C ALA A 77 -9.74 8.36 12.93
N ARG A 78 -10.93 7.91 12.55
CA ARG A 78 -12.18 8.22 13.27
C ARG A 78 -12.66 6.98 13.98
N ASP A 79 -12.54 7.00 15.30
CA ASP A 79 -12.89 5.87 16.15
C ASP A 79 -14.27 6.04 16.78
N GLY A 80 -14.94 4.92 17.03
CA GLY A 80 -16.24 4.90 17.71
C GLY A 80 -16.59 3.49 18.21
N GLY A 81 -17.84 3.32 18.63
CA GLY A 81 -18.36 2.05 19.17
C GLY A 81 -18.81 2.19 20.62
N MET A 82 -19.57 1.20 21.07
CA MET A 82 -20.27 1.20 22.36
C MET A 82 -19.41 0.75 23.55
N ALA A 83 -18.28 0.09 23.31
CA ALA A 83 -17.39 -0.35 24.38
C ALA A 83 -16.84 0.85 25.18
N GLY A 84 -16.53 0.61 26.45
CA GLY A 84 -15.88 1.59 27.31
C GLY A 84 -14.52 2.05 26.74
N PRO A 85 -14.00 3.23 27.11
CA PRO A 85 -12.80 3.81 26.50
C PRO A 85 -11.57 2.88 26.47
N ASP A 86 -11.27 2.19 27.58
CA ASP A 86 -10.10 1.31 27.70
C ASP A 86 -10.25 0.02 26.89
N GLU A 87 -11.44 -0.60 26.95
CA GLU A 87 -11.76 -1.78 26.17
C GLU A 87 -11.73 -1.48 24.67
N ARG A 88 -12.34 -0.36 24.27
CA ARG A 88 -12.31 0.12 22.89
C ARG A 88 -10.88 0.34 22.41
N LYS A 89 -10.01 0.96 23.21
CA LYS A 89 -8.59 1.15 22.86
C LYS A 89 -7.87 -0.18 22.64
N ARG A 90 -8.14 -1.19 23.48
CA ARG A 90 -7.59 -2.54 23.34
C ARG A 90 -8.12 -3.27 22.10
N LEU A 91 -9.40 -3.11 21.77
CA LEU A 91 -9.99 -3.69 20.56
C LEU A 91 -9.37 -3.04 19.30
N LEU A 92 -9.27 -1.72 19.29
CA LEU A 92 -8.70 -0.95 18.20
C LEU A 92 -7.18 -1.17 18.01
N SER A 93 -6.43 -1.46 19.07
CA SER A 93 -4.99 -1.78 18.94
C SER A 93 -4.71 -3.07 18.18
N ASN A 94 -5.72 -3.94 18.03
CA ASN A 94 -5.62 -5.16 17.24
C ASN A 94 -5.95 -4.92 15.75
N PHE A 95 -6.47 -3.74 15.38
CA PHE A 95 -6.71 -3.44 13.98
C PHE A 95 -5.39 -3.16 13.26
N MET A 96 -5.29 -3.61 12.01
CA MET A 96 -4.17 -3.24 11.13
C MET A 96 -4.16 -1.72 10.85
N ALA A 97 -5.33 -1.07 10.89
CA ALA A 97 -5.52 0.37 10.73
C ALA A 97 -4.89 1.18 11.88
N PRO A 98 -3.79 1.93 11.66
CA PRO A 98 -3.22 2.78 12.69
C PRO A 98 -4.12 3.98 12.95
N GLU A 99 -4.01 4.52 14.16
CA GLU A 99 -4.69 5.75 14.57
C GLU A 99 -4.20 6.95 13.72
N THR A 100 -2.90 7.04 13.48
CA THR A 100 -2.30 8.08 12.66
C THR A 100 -1.55 7.46 11.48
N LEU A 101 -1.92 7.87 10.26
CA LEU A 101 -1.27 7.44 9.02
C LEU A 101 -0.66 8.65 8.29
N LEU A 102 0.65 8.78 8.32
CA LEU A 102 1.43 9.69 7.48
C LEU A 102 1.65 9.08 6.08
N LEU A 103 1.34 9.81 5.02
CA LEU A 103 1.63 9.42 3.64
C LEU A 103 2.35 10.56 2.94
N GLN A 104 3.13 10.25 1.91
CA GLN A 104 3.88 11.26 1.18
C GLN A 104 3.90 10.95 -0.31
N GLU A 105 3.86 11.98 -1.14
CA GLU A 105 4.05 11.82 -2.59
C GLU A 105 5.43 11.21 -2.88
N GLY A 106 5.47 10.25 -3.80
CA GLY A 106 6.64 9.43 -4.09
C GLY A 106 6.83 8.25 -3.14
N ALA A 107 6.03 8.11 -2.08
CA ALA A 107 6.15 6.96 -1.19
C ALA A 107 5.70 5.67 -1.89
N GLN A 108 6.52 4.63 -1.73
CA GLN A 108 6.22 3.28 -2.19
C GLN A 108 5.28 2.60 -1.21
N VAL A 109 4.22 2.00 -1.75
CA VAL A 109 3.13 1.40 -1.01
C VAL A 109 2.79 0.03 -1.57
N MET A 110 2.23 -0.83 -0.72
CA MET A 110 1.77 -2.14 -1.11
C MET A 110 0.29 -2.31 -0.76
N LEU A 111 -0.47 -2.82 -1.72
CA LEU A 111 -1.88 -3.15 -1.54
C LEU A 111 -2.01 -4.37 -0.63
N ILE A 112 -2.91 -4.34 0.35
CA ILE A 112 -3.07 -5.44 1.31
C ILE A 112 -4.35 -6.26 1.13
N LYS A 113 -5.13 -5.92 0.11
CA LYS A 113 -6.43 -6.52 -0.14
C LYS A 113 -6.65 -6.62 -1.63
N ASN A 114 -7.15 -7.76 -2.08
CA ASN A 114 -7.51 -7.96 -3.47
C ASN A 114 -8.60 -6.95 -3.86
N VAL A 115 -8.36 -6.23 -4.96
CA VAL A 115 -9.33 -5.33 -5.58
C VAL A 115 -9.98 -6.07 -6.75
N ASP A 116 -9.16 -6.68 -7.61
CA ASP A 116 -9.58 -7.50 -8.75
C ASP A 116 -8.44 -8.43 -9.20
N GLU A 117 -8.60 -9.07 -10.36
CA GLU A 117 -7.62 -10.03 -10.92
C GLU A 117 -6.25 -9.40 -11.23
N THR A 118 -6.18 -8.08 -11.42
CA THR A 118 -4.95 -7.37 -11.77
C THR A 118 -4.27 -6.72 -10.57
N LEU A 119 -5.03 -6.44 -9.52
CA LEU A 119 -4.56 -5.77 -8.31
C LEU A 119 -4.92 -6.59 -7.09
N VAL A 120 -3.91 -7.32 -6.62
CA VAL A 120 -4.00 -8.30 -5.55
C VAL A 120 -3.21 -7.84 -4.34
N ASN A 121 -3.39 -8.52 -3.22
CA ASN A 121 -2.50 -8.36 -2.07
C ASN A 121 -1.04 -8.56 -2.50
N GLY A 122 -0.18 -7.60 -2.20
CA GLY A 122 1.21 -7.56 -2.67
C GLY A 122 1.44 -6.67 -3.89
N SER A 123 0.40 -6.18 -4.57
CA SER A 123 0.57 -5.23 -5.67
C SER A 123 1.25 -3.95 -5.19
N MET A 124 2.29 -3.56 -5.90
CA MET A 124 3.20 -2.47 -5.55
C MET A 124 2.77 -1.20 -6.27
N GLY A 125 2.84 -0.06 -5.58
CA GLY A 125 2.49 1.22 -6.16
C GLY A 125 3.25 2.39 -5.57
N ILE A 126 3.11 3.55 -6.22
CA ILE A 126 3.70 4.82 -5.79
C ILE A 126 2.59 5.84 -5.64
N ILE A 127 2.56 6.54 -4.50
CA ILE A 127 1.66 7.67 -4.28
C ILE A 127 2.07 8.81 -5.23
N LYS A 128 1.22 9.16 -6.19
CA LYS A 128 1.53 10.23 -7.15
C LYS A 128 1.20 11.60 -6.62
N ARG A 129 0.00 11.73 -6.05
CA ARG A 129 -0.53 12.98 -5.52
C ARG A 129 -1.73 12.71 -4.60
N PHE A 130 -2.16 13.75 -3.89
CA PHE A 130 -3.38 13.75 -3.12
C PHE A 130 -4.47 14.56 -3.83
N VAL A 131 -5.64 13.97 -4.03
CA VAL A 131 -6.72 14.56 -4.85
C VAL A 131 -8.05 14.54 -4.11
N ASP A 132 -8.95 15.46 -4.49
CA ASP A 132 -10.33 15.44 -4.04
C ASP A 132 -11.09 14.38 -4.86
N PRO A 133 -11.68 13.35 -4.24
CA PRO A 133 -12.42 12.31 -4.97
C PRO A 133 -13.48 12.86 -5.91
N ALA A 134 -14.19 13.93 -5.51
CA ALA A 134 -15.30 14.48 -6.29
C ALA A 134 -14.81 15.23 -7.53
N LYS A 135 -13.65 15.87 -7.45
CA LYS A 135 -13.04 16.57 -8.60
C LYS A 135 -12.40 15.58 -9.57
N TYR A 136 -11.70 14.58 -9.04
CA TYR A 136 -11.05 13.56 -9.86
C TYR A 136 -12.05 12.73 -10.67
N SER A 137 -13.20 12.36 -10.09
CA SER A 137 -14.23 11.64 -10.82
C SER A 137 -14.85 12.48 -11.94
N ALA A 138 -15.09 13.77 -11.71
CA ALA A 138 -15.62 14.69 -12.71
C ALA A 138 -14.65 14.89 -13.90
N GLU A 139 -13.35 15.05 -13.63
CA GLU A 139 -12.30 15.15 -14.65
C GLU A 139 -12.23 13.89 -15.52
N GLN A 140 -12.26 12.70 -14.90
CA GLN A 140 -12.25 11.42 -15.62
C GLN A 140 -13.49 11.23 -16.50
N THR A 141 -14.68 11.67 -16.05
CA THR A 141 -15.90 11.57 -16.84
C THR A 141 -15.87 12.49 -18.06
N ASP A 142 -15.28 13.67 -17.95
CA ASP A 142 -15.17 14.63 -19.05
C ASP A 142 -14.17 14.16 -20.12
N GLU A 143 -13.08 13.52 -19.70
CA GLU A 143 -12.12 12.87 -20.60
C GLU A 143 -12.74 11.68 -21.35
N LEU A 144 -13.56 10.84 -20.68
CA LEU A 144 -14.23 9.70 -21.31
C LEU A 144 -15.34 10.11 -22.29
N LEU A 145 -16.03 11.22 -22.02
CA LEU A 145 -17.10 11.74 -22.88
C LEU A 145 -16.59 12.59 -24.05
N GLY A 146 -15.26 12.72 -24.19
CA GLY A 146 -14.61 13.37 -25.33
C GLY A 146 -14.92 14.85 -25.40
N GLY A 147 -14.27 15.65 -24.54
CA GLY A 147 -14.43 17.09 -24.44
C GLY A 147 -14.55 17.84 -25.78
N GLY A 148 -15.80 18.02 -26.23
CA GLY A 148 -16.18 19.00 -27.23
C GLY A 148 -16.05 20.38 -26.61
N LYS A 149 -15.02 21.13 -27.01
CA LYS A 149 -14.83 22.51 -26.59
C LYS A 149 -15.95 23.39 -27.16
N ASP A 150 -17.01 23.60 -26.41
CA ASP A 150 -17.80 24.84 -26.52
C ASP A 150 -17.48 25.75 -25.34
N LYS A 151 -16.60 26.71 -25.63
CA LYS A 151 -16.28 27.82 -24.75
C LYS A 151 -17.44 28.80 -24.69
N ASN A 152 -18.46 28.54 -23.87
CA ASN A 152 -19.23 29.64 -23.25
C ASN A 152 -20.20 29.13 -22.17
N ALA A 153 -19.83 29.25 -20.89
CA ALA A 153 -20.76 29.61 -19.83
C ALA A 153 -20.00 29.93 -18.54
N LYS A 154 -20.13 31.19 -18.17
CA LYS A 154 -19.60 31.85 -16.98
C LYS A 154 -20.27 31.29 -15.73
N GLY A 155 -19.48 30.74 -14.81
CA GLY A 155 -19.95 30.23 -13.52
C GLY A 155 -18.79 29.96 -12.59
N LYS A 156 -18.02 31.00 -12.26
CA LYS A 156 -16.91 30.92 -11.31
C LYS A 156 -17.47 30.73 -9.90
N LYS A 157 -17.75 29.48 -9.51
CA LYS A 157 -17.80 29.11 -8.09
C LYS A 157 -16.36 28.97 -7.65
N ASP A 158 -15.84 30.03 -7.03
CA ASP A 158 -14.62 29.99 -6.23
C ASP A 158 -14.89 29.09 -5.02
N GLU A 159 -14.88 27.77 -5.23
CA GLU A 159 -14.68 26.83 -4.15
C GLU A 159 -13.22 26.97 -3.76
N GLY A 160 -12.97 27.70 -2.67
CA GLY A 160 -11.64 27.87 -2.09
C GLY A 160 -10.89 26.53 -1.95
N PRO A 161 -9.57 26.56 -1.67
CA PRO A 161 -8.74 25.37 -1.65
C PRO A 161 -9.45 24.25 -0.86
N PRO A 162 -9.62 23.05 -1.43
CA PRO A 162 -10.32 21.97 -0.75
C PRO A 162 -9.71 21.80 0.63
N ARG A 163 -10.54 21.74 1.68
CA ARG A 163 -10.06 21.51 3.04
C ARG A 163 -9.16 20.28 3.00
N ALA A 164 -7.92 20.44 3.48
CA ALA A 164 -6.86 19.44 3.41
C ALA A 164 -7.27 18.05 3.94
N GLU A 165 -8.30 18.00 4.79
CA GLU A 165 -8.91 16.80 5.38
C GLU A 165 -9.69 15.91 4.39
N LYS A 166 -10.03 16.39 3.19
CA LYS A 166 -10.81 15.61 2.20
C LYS A 166 -9.97 14.92 1.12
N LEU A 167 -8.68 15.25 1.02
CA LEU A 167 -7.84 14.75 -0.07
C LEU A 167 -7.41 13.30 0.20
N VAL A 168 -7.58 12.43 -0.78
CA VAL A 168 -7.21 11.01 -0.71
C VAL A 168 -5.99 10.73 -1.59
N PRO A 169 -5.19 9.69 -1.30
CA PRO A 169 -4.07 9.33 -2.14
C PRO A 169 -4.54 8.75 -3.48
N LEU A 170 -3.95 9.26 -4.56
CA LEU A 170 -3.97 8.64 -5.88
C LEU A 170 -2.68 7.82 -6.04
N VAL A 171 -2.82 6.50 -6.09
CA VAL A 171 -1.70 5.55 -6.18
C VAL A 171 -1.65 4.95 -7.56
N GLU A 172 -0.48 5.00 -8.19
CA GLU A 172 -0.21 4.28 -9.43
C GLU A 172 0.36 2.91 -9.08
N PHE A 173 -0.41 1.84 -9.31
CA PHE A 173 0.03 0.47 -9.13
C PHE A 173 0.60 -0.11 -10.41
N SER A 174 1.63 -0.94 -10.29
CA SER A 174 2.14 -1.75 -11.38
C SER A 174 1.27 -3.00 -11.55
N THR A 175 0.85 -3.28 -12.78
CA THR A 175 0.05 -4.47 -13.13
C THR A 175 0.96 -5.58 -13.70
N PRO A 176 0.53 -6.85 -13.62
CA PRO A 176 1.18 -7.93 -14.37
C PRO A 176 1.25 -7.58 -15.85
N GLY A 177 2.45 -7.64 -16.45
CA GLY A 177 2.69 -7.23 -17.85
C GLY A 177 3.24 -5.80 -18.03
N GLY A 178 3.61 -5.11 -16.95
CA GLY A 178 4.29 -3.80 -17.02
C GLY A 178 3.36 -2.61 -17.24
N GLY A 179 2.05 -2.83 -17.19
CA GLY A 179 1.05 -1.76 -17.19
C GLY A 179 1.05 -0.99 -15.87
N LYS A 180 0.42 0.20 -15.91
CA LYS A 180 0.25 1.08 -14.76
C LYS A 180 -1.22 1.41 -14.60
N ARG A 181 -1.73 1.32 -13.38
CA ARG A 181 -3.13 1.61 -13.08
C ARG A 181 -3.27 2.59 -11.92
N PRO A 182 -3.86 3.76 -12.14
CA PRO A 182 -4.18 4.69 -11.06
C PRO A 182 -5.38 4.20 -10.25
N ILE A 183 -5.28 4.24 -8.92
CA ILE A 183 -6.37 3.97 -7.98
C ILE A 183 -6.47 5.08 -6.95
N LEU A 184 -7.71 5.53 -6.71
CA LEU A 184 -8.05 6.34 -5.56
C LEU A 184 -8.21 5.46 -4.32
N VAL A 185 -7.42 5.76 -3.29
CA VAL A 185 -7.42 4.97 -2.05
C VAL A 185 -8.34 5.64 -1.05
N LEU A 186 -9.58 5.18 -1.02
CA LEU A 186 -10.64 5.75 -0.17
C LEU A 186 -10.56 5.23 1.28
N PRO A 187 -11.08 5.96 2.27
CA PRO A 187 -11.24 5.44 3.62
C PRO A 187 -12.14 4.21 3.71
N GLU A 188 -11.76 3.26 4.56
CA GLU A 188 -12.54 2.08 4.93
C GLU A 188 -12.88 2.08 6.41
N GLU A 189 -13.92 1.33 6.76
CA GLU A 189 -14.31 1.09 8.15
C GLU A 189 -13.92 -0.34 8.57
N TRP A 190 -13.29 -0.45 9.73
CA TRP A 190 -13.06 -1.69 10.46
C TRP A 190 -13.95 -1.68 11.70
N LYS A 191 -14.53 -2.83 12.06
CA LYS A 191 -15.45 -2.93 13.20
C LYS A 191 -15.36 -4.29 13.89
N VAL A 192 -15.62 -4.29 15.19
CA VAL A 192 -15.84 -5.47 16.03
C VAL A 192 -17.30 -5.47 16.44
N GLU A 193 -18.02 -6.52 16.07
CA GLU A 193 -19.45 -6.69 16.35
C GLU A 193 -19.65 -7.88 17.29
N LEU A 194 -20.55 -7.72 18.26
CA LEU A 194 -21.04 -8.84 19.07
C LEU A 194 -22.03 -9.70 18.26
N PRO A 195 -22.32 -10.94 18.70
CA PRO A 195 -23.39 -11.75 18.12
C PRO A 195 -24.78 -11.07 18.13
N SER A 196 -24.98 -10.08 19.01
CA SER A 196 -26.18 -9.24 19.05
C SER A 196 -26.27 -8.23 17.90
N GLY A 197 -25.22 -8.06 17.10
CA GLY A 197 -25.07 -7.01 16.09
C GLY A 197 -24.56 -5.67 16.64
N GLU A 198 -24.27 -5.59 17.94
CA GLU A 198 -23.76 -4.38 18.57
C GLU A 198 -22.29 -4.11 18.21
N ILE A 199 -22.00 -2.91 17.71
CA ILE A 199 -20.63 -2.49 17.37
C ILE A 199 -19.90 -2.04 18.64
N GLN A 200 -19.00 -2.89 19.14
CA GLN A 200 -18.18 -2.60 20.32
C GLN A 200 -17.11 -1.56 20.01
N ALA A 201 -16.42 -1.71 18.87
CA ALA A 201 -15.40 -0.79 18.42
C ALA A 201 -15.44 -0.67 16.89
N ARG A 202 -15.21 0.53 16.38
CA ARG A 202 -14.99 0.77 14.96
C ARG A 202 -13.92 1.84 14.74
N ARG A 203 -13.26 1.75 13.59
CA ARG A 203 -12.24 2.68 13.11
C ARG A 203 -12.50 2.97 11.64
N GLN A 204 -12.57 4.23 11.27
CA GLN A 204 -12.51 4.66 9.88
C GLN A 204 -11.13 5.27 9.60
N GLN A 205 -10.44 4.77 8.58
CA GLN A 205 -9.10 5.22 8.20
C GLN A 205 -8.90 5.03 6.69
N VAL A 206 -8.01 5.80 6.06
CA VAL A 206 -7.62 5.58 4.64
C VAL A 206 -7.29 4.11 4.43
N ARG A 207 -7.88 3.49 3.38
CA ARG A 207 -7.67 2.08 3.07
C ARG A 207 -6.18 1.78 3.15
N GLN A 208 -5.90 0.75 3.93
CA GLN A 208 -4.55 0.36 4.26
C GLN A 208 -3.73 0.12 3.01
N LEU A 209 -2.63 0.85 2.96
CA LEU A 209 -1.48 0.58 2.13
C LEU A 209 -0.35 0.28 3.10
N HIS A 210 0.34 -0.84 2.95
CA HIS A 210 1.57 -1.03 3.71
C HIS A 210 2.62 -0.06 3.17
N ARG A 211 3.20 0.74 4.07
CA ARG A 211 4.45 1.44 3.74
C ARG A 211 5.55 0.40 3.64
N LEU A 212 6.48 0.63 2.72
CA LEU A 212 7.59 -0.29 2.47
C LEU A 212 8.90 0.29 2.99
N PRO A 213 9.65 -0.47 3.81
CA PRO A 213 9.63 -1.95 3.93
C PRO A 213 8.61 -2.57 4.89
N ILE A 214 8.50 -3.92 4.92
CA ILE A 214 7.54 -4.67 5.79
C ILE A 214 8.24 -5.71 6.68
N THR A 215 7.52 -6.20 7.70
CA THR A 215 8.02 -7.31 8.55
C THR A 215 7.67 -8.67 7.94
N PHE A 216 8.44 -9.72 8.29
CA PHE A 216 8.06 -11.11 7.97
C PHE A 216 6.67 -11.49 8.51
N ALA A 217 6.22 -10.87 9.60
CA ALA A 217 4.93 -11.13 10.22
C ALA A 217 3.74 -10.43 9.53
N ALA A 218 3.99 -9.42 8.69
CA ALA A 218 2.95 -8.67 7.99
C ALA A 218 2.40 -9.38 6.73
N GLN A 219 2.98 -10.52 6.34
CA GLN A 219 2.54 -11.33 5.21
C GLN A 219 1.57 -12.47 5.59
N ARG A 220 1.13 -12.54 6.86
CA ARG A 220 0.19 -13.55 7.35
C ARG A 220 -1.19 -12.97 7.59
#